data_AF-A0A4D6HFV6-F1
#
_entry.id   AF-A0A4D6HFV6-F1
#
_cell.length_a   1.000
_cell.length_b   1.000
_cell.length_c   1.000
_cell.angle_alpha   90.00
_cell.angle_beta   90.00
_cell.angle_gamma   90.00
#
_symmetry.space_group_name_H-M   'P 1'
#
loop_
_entity.id
_entity.type
_entity.pdbx_description
1 polymer ?
#
loop_
_entity_poly.entity_id
_entity_poly.type
_entity_poly.pdbx_seq_one_letter_code
_entity_poly.pdbx_strand_id
1 'polypeptide(L)'
;MSPSPHSVLVTIVERTRETGEAVTAREIALAIDASEAALDEPIDALCACDLLEATARGYRPTVTAHELLALDVDFEDVLVVDVVEE
;
A
#
# COMPACT_ATOMS: atom_id res chain seq x y z
N MET A 1 2.58 -16.53 2.92
CA MET A 1 2.64 -15.94 1.56
C MET A 1 2.69 -14.44 1.76
N SER A 2 3.52 -13.72 1.00
CA SER A 2 3.53 -12.26 1.08
C SER A 2 2.25 -11.70 0.42
N PRO A 3 1.56 -10.73 1.05
CA PRO A 3 0.38 -10.12 0.46
C PRO A 3 0.75 -9.31 -0.79
N SER A 4 -0.19 -9.18 -1.73
CA SER A 4 0.03 -8.34 -2.90
C SER A 4 0.08 -6.85 -2.52
N PRO A 5 0.87 -6.01 -3.23
CA PRO A 5 0.86 -4.56 -3.04
C PRO A 5 -0.55 -3.97 -3.16
N HIS A 6 -1.37 -4.49 -4.07
CA HIS A 6 -2.77 -4.07 -4.20
C HIS A 6 -3.58 -4.32 -2.92
N SER A 7 -3.49 -5.52 -2.34
CA SER A 7 -4.21 -5.86 -1.11
C SER A 7 -3.78 -4.97 0.07
N VAL A 8 -2.49 -4.63 0.14
CA VAL A 8 -1.95 -3.71 1.14
C VAL A 8 -2.49 -2.29 0.92
N LEU A 9 -2.48 -1.80 -0.33
CA LEU A 9 -2.95 -0.46 -0.67
C LEU A 9 -4.45 -0.28 -0.39
N VAL A 10 -5.29 -1.24 -0.81
CA VAL A 10 -6.73 -1.24 -0.54
C VAL A 10 -6.99 -1.17 0.97
N THR A 11 -6.29 -2.01 1.74
CA THR A 11 -6.43 -2.04 3.20
C THR A 11 -6.12 -0.68 3.84
N ILE A 12 -5.02 -0.04 3.43
CA ILE A 12 -4.63 1.26 3.95
C ILE A 12 -5.66 2.33 3.59
N VAL A 13 -6.12 2.35 2.33
CA VAL A 13 -7.13 3.32 1.86
C VAL A 13 -8.44 3.17 2.61
N GLU A 14 -8.93 1.95 2.79
CA GLU A 14 -10.17 1.70 3.55
C GLU A 14 -10.03 2.13 5.01
N ARG A 15 -8.93 1.77 5.68
CA ARG A 15 -8.70 2.14 7.08
C ARG A 15 -8.51 3.63 7.28
N THR A 16 -7.79 4.32 6.39
CA THR A 16 -7.67 5.79 6.44
C THR A 16 -9.01 6.46 6.13
N ARG A 17 -9.86 5.90 5.26
CA ARG A 17 -11.20 6.44 5.00
C ARG A 17 -12.11 6.34 6.22
N GLU A 18 -12.01 5.27 6.99
CA GLU A 18 -12.79 5.07 8.22
C GLU A 18 -12.33 5.96 9.37
N THR A 19 -11.01 6.10 9.55
CA THR A 19 -10.43 6.72 10.75
C THR A 19 -9.91 8.14 10.53
N GLY A 20 -9.58 8.51 9.29
CA GLY A 20 -8.85 9.72 8.93
C GLY A 20 -7.37 9.70 9.33
N GLU A 21 -6.90 8.63 9.96
CA GLU A 21 -5.56 8.50 10.54
C GLU A 21 -4.61 7.69 9.64
N ALA A 22 -3.31 7.80 9.91
CA ALA A 22 -2.31 6.94 9.31
C ALA A 22 -2.47 5.50 9.84
N VAL A 23 -2.20 4.51 9.01
CA VAL A 23 -2.40 3.09 9.33
C VAL A 23 -1.04 2.44 9.63
N THR A 24 -0.91 1.75 10.75
CA THR A 24 0.34 1.09 11.14
C THR A 24 0.53 -0.25 10.42
N ALA A 25 1.78 -0.70 10.27
CA ALA A 25 2.10 -2.03 9.74
C ALA A 25 1.35 -3.15 10.48
N ARG A 26 1.23 -3.04 11.81
CA ARG A 26 0.46 -3.96 12.64
C ARG A 26 -1.03 -4.02 12.26
N GLU A 27 -1.66 -2.87 12.04
CA GLU A 27 -3.08 -2.81 11.65
C GLU A 27 -3.30 -3.41 10.27
N ILE A 28 -2.38 -3.16 9.33
CA ILE A 28 -2.40 -3.76 7.99
C ILE A 28 -2.27 -5.28 8.10
N ALA A 29 -1.25 -5.76 8.83
CA ALA A 29 -0.97 -7.18 9.03
C ALA A 29 -2.17 -7.92 9.62
N LEU A 30 -2.82 -7.33 10.64
CA LEU A 30 -4.04 -7.88 11.24
C LEU A 30 -5.22 -7.91 10.27
N ALA A 31 -5.36 -6.90 9.41
CA ALA A 31 -6.48 -6.81 8.48
C ALA A 31 -6.41 -7.84 7.35
N ILE A 32 -5.20 -8.20 6.91
CA ILE A 32 -4.99 -9.13 5.78
C ILE A 32 -4.44 -10.50 6.20
N ASP A 33 -4.47 -10.80 7.50
CA ASP A 33 -3.97 -12.04 8.10
C ASP A 33 -2.53 -12.39 7.66
N ALA A 34 -1.66 -11.39 7.71
CA ALA A 34 -0.24 -11.49 7.35
C ALA A 34 0.66 -11.16 8.56
N SER A 35 1.94 -11.51 8.46
CA SER A 35 2.95 -11.02 9.39
C SER A 35 3.43 -9.64 8.98
N GLU A 36 3.82 -8.79 9.95
CA GLU A 36 4.38 -7.46 9.66
C GLU A 36 5.60 -7.53 8.71
N ALA A 37 6.51 -8.49 8.91
CA ALA A 37 7.67 -8.70 8.04
C ALA A 37 7.33 -9.10 6.59
N ALA A 38 6.09 -9.55 6.33
CA ALA A 38 5.65 -9.85 4.97
C ALA A 38 5.16 -8.57 4.24
N LEU A 39 5.01 -7.45 4.96
CA LEU A 39 4.56 -6.18 4.41
C LEU A 39 5.71 -5.31 3.91
N ASP A 40 6.94 -5.56 4.35
CA ASP A 40 8.10 -4.70 4.06
C ASP A 40 8.24 -4.45 2.54
N GLU A 41 8.32 -5.52 1.75
CA GLU A 41 8.46 -5.44 0.30
C GLU A 41 7.24 -4.75 -0.39
N PRO A 42 5.99 -5.14 -0.12
CA PRO A 42 4.83 -4.44 -0.65
C PRO A 42 4.76 -2.95 -0.28
N ILE A 43 5.06 -2.60 0.96
CA ILE A 43 5.02 -1.22 1.46
C ILE A 43 6.11 -0.39 0.80
N ASP A 44 7.33 -0.93 0.70
CA ASP A 44 8.45 -0.24 0.06
C ASP A 44 8.15 0.03 -1.42
N ALA A 45 7.57 -0.94 -2.14
CA ALA A 45 7.14 -0.77 -3.52
C ALA A 45 6.07 0.32 -3.68
N LEU A 46 5.09 0.36 -2.79
CA LEU A 46 4.03 1.37 -2.81
C LEU A 46 4.56 2.78 -2.45
N CYS A 47 5.52 2.87 -1.52
CA CYS A 47 6.21 4.13 -1.21
C CYS A 47 7.05 4.60 -2.42
N ALA A 48 7.77 3.70 -3.08
CA ALA A 48 8.57 4.00 -4.26
C ALA A 48 7.73 4.49 -5.45
N CYS A 49 6.45 4.09 -5.51
CA CYS A 49 5.50 4.53 -6.54
C CYS A 49 4.69 5.79 -6.13
N ASP A 50 5.05 6.47 -5.03
CA ASP A 50 4.30 7.62 -4.48
C ASP A 50 2.82 7.33 -4.19
N LEU A 51 2.47 6.06 -3.93
CA LEU A 51 1.11 5.65 -3.55
C LEU A 51 0.90 5.70 -2.04
N LEU A 52 1.97 5.53 -1.27
CA LEU A 52 1.97 5.69 0.18
C LEU A 52 2.99 6.74 0.61
N GLU A 53 2.60 7.53 1.61
CA GLU A 53 3.50 8.36 2.37
C GLU A 53 3.74 7.72 3.74
N ALA A 54 5.01 7.44 4.04
CA ALA A 54 5.42 7.01 5.37
C ALA A 54 5.44 8.21 6.33
N THR A 55 4.76 8.07 7.46
CA THR A 55 4.67 9.08 8.52
C THR A 55 5.21 8.53 9.84
N ALA A 56 5.43 9.39 10.82
CA ALA A 56 5.79 8.97 12.18
C ALA A 56 4.73 8.07 12.86
N ARG A 57 3.51 7.98 12.30
CA ARG A 57 2.37 7.22 12.85
C ARG A 57 1.96 6.03 11.98
N GLY A 58 2.68 5.72 10.90
CA GLY A 58 2.30 4.69 9.93
C GLY A 58 2.18 5.26 8.53
N TYR A 59 1.35 4.64 7.69
CA TYR A 59 1.26 4.94 6.27
C TYR A 59 -0.04 5.67 5.94
N ARG A 60 0.06 6.68 5.08
CA ARG A 60 -1.10 7.36 4.51
C ARG A 60 -1.15 7.14 3.00
N PRO A 61 -2.33 6.88 2.43
CA PRO A 61 -2.49 6.89 0.99
C PRO A 61 -2.35 8.32 0.46
N THR A 62 -1.70 8.47 -0.69
CA THR A 62 -1.67 9.73 -1.42
C THR A 62 -2.95 9.92 -2.23
N VAL A 63 -3.16 11.13 -2.76
CA VAL A 63 -4.26 11.38 -3.72
C VAL A 63 -4.14 10.44 -4.93
N THR A 64 -2.91 10.18 -5.40
CA THR A 64 -2.63 9.25 -6.51
C THR A 64 -3.15 7.85 -6.23
N ALA A 65 -2.94 7.33 -5.01
CA ALA A 65 -3.48 6.02 -4.62
C ALA A 65 -5.01 5.96 -4.67
N HIS A 66 -5.69 7.03 -4.24
CA HIS A 66 -7.15 7.09 -4.29
C HIS A 66 -7.67 7.11 -5.73
N GLU A 67 -7.08 7.93 -6.60
CA GLU A 67 -7.45 8.00 -8.01
C GLU A 67 -7.17 6.66 -8.71
N LEU A 68 -6.03 6.03 -8.43
CA LEU A 68 -5.66 4.75 -9.02
C LEU A 68 -6.65 3.64 -8.66
N LEU A 69 -7.05 3.52 -7.40
CA LEU A 69 -8.08 2.56 -6.98
C LEU A 69 -9.47 2.88 -7.55
N ALA A 70 -9.78 4.16 -7.79
CA ALA A 70 -11.04 4.55 -8.41
C ALA A 70 -11.14 4.17 -9.90
N LEU A 71 -10.00 3.93 -10.55
CA LEU A 71 -9.93 3.46 -11.94
C LEU A 71 -10.21 1.95 -12.07
N ASP A 72 -10.32 1.21 -10.96
CA ASP A 72 -10.58 -0.25 -10.92
C ASP A 72 -9.62 -1.05 -11.83
N VAL A 73 -8.36 -0.60 -11.87
CA VAL A 73 -7.29 -1.24 -12.65
C VAL A 73 -6.56 -2.27 -11.79
N ASP A 74 -6.46 -3.50 -12.29
CA ASP A 74 -5.69 -4.56 -11.63
C ASP A 74 -4.19 -4.23 -11.69
N PHE A 75 -3.53 -4.26 -10.52
CA PHE A 75 -2.11 -3.93 -10.36
C PHE A 75 -1.17 -4.93 -11.07
N GLU A 76 -1.65 -6.13 -11.36
CA GLU A 76 -0.90 -7.13 -12.15
C GLU A 76 -0.66 -6.67 -13.59
N ASP A 77 -1.49 -5.76 -14.13
CA ASP A 77 -1.33 -5.21 -15.48
C ASP A 77 -0.55 -3.88 -15.54
N VAL A 78 -0.35 -3.19 -14.41
CA VAL A 78 0.15 -1.79 -14.40
C VAL A 78 1.53 -1.62 -13.76
N LEU A 79 1.94 -2.48 -12.82
CA LEU A 79 3.25 -2.38 -12.16
C LEU A 79 4.29 -3.32 -12.78
N VAL A 80 4.58 -3.16 -14.08
CA VAL A 80 5.88 -3.56 -14.63
C VAL A 80 6.80 -2.36 -14.47
N VAL A 81 7.24 -2.10 -13.24
CA VAL A 81 8.29 -1.10 -13.00
C VAL A 81 9.61 -1.77 -13.32
N ASP A 82 10.03 -1.68 -14.57
CA ASP A 82 11.37 -2.09 -14.98
C ASP A 82 12.36 -1.17 -14.25
N VAL A 83 12.96 -1.67 -13.19
CA VAL A 83 14.00 -0.95 -12.44
C VAL A 83 15.21 -0.88 -13.37
N VAL A 84 15.35 0.22 -14.10
CA VAL A 84 16.56 0.48 -14.88
C VAL A 84 17.67 0.82 -13.91
N GLU A 85 18.57 -0.12 -13.66
CA GLU A 85 19.83 0.15 -12.98
C GLU A 85 20.68 1.08 -13.86
N GLU A 86 20.98 2.30 -13.37
CA GLU A 86 21.99 3.20 -13.97
C GLU A 86 23.41 2.87 -13.51
#